data_AF-A0ABD5Q828-F1
#
_entry.id   AF-A0ABD5Q828-F1
#
_cell.length_a   1.000
_cell.length_b   1.000
_cell.length_c   1.000
_cell.angle_alpha   90.00
_cell.angle_beta   90.00
_cell.angle_gamma   90.00
#
_symmetry.space_group_name_H-M   'P 1'
#
loop_
_entity.id
_entity.type
_entity.pdbx_description
1 polymer ?
#
loop_
_entity_poly.entity_id
_entity_poly.type
_entity_poly.pdbx_seq_one_letter_code
_entity_poly.pdbx_strand_id
1 'polypeptide(L)'
;MTDQYLTTVLDKAERVAEHHEQVAQSSDHPEHEYLRYAVLRLLEGKADETSVEVPQIDGVTVGYGEDDAMCNSWDDDVEWWETVPPQEACTRFRVFYPDEYDAVPRVIVDVMAALGAWRVWIGSAAACGSYDHRERREVHYLWPEGHPVEALLANRLQDPEAAVAPDGGRSGDVRDRMVVTEHSPQHDDLEPRTSRAVDESMAVSLLEKGGRYEVRSASGNWYEVDVISESCTCPDWRKRTPEGGCKHLRRVDQEIKQGRVPRPDGRLPSNS
;
A
#
# COMPACT_ATOMS: atom_id res chain seq x y z
N MET A 1 -9.06 -22.37 -10.06
CA MET A 1 -8.12 -21.29 -10.44
C MET A 1 -8.44 -20.01 -9.68
N THR A 2 -9.66 -19.48 -9.74
CA THR A 2 -10.09 -18.27 -8.99
C THR A 2 -9.79 -18.33 -7.49
N ASP A 3 -10.03 -19.49 -6.86
CA ASP A 3 -9.80 -19.70 -5.43
C ASP A 3 -8.30 -19.63 -5.04
N GLN A 4 -7.42 -20.04 -5.96
CA GLN A 4 -5.97 -20.02 -5.77
C GLN A 4 -5.41 -18.59 -5.89
N TYR A 5 -5.95 -17.79 -6.82
CA TYR A 5 -5.64 -16.36 -6.91
C TYR A 5 -6.10 -15.61 -5.67
N LEU A 6 -7.33 -15.87 -5.19
CA LEU A 6 -7.84 -15.22 -3.98
C LEU A 6 -6.97 -15.54 -2.77
N THR A 7 -6.62 -16.81 -2.58
CA THR A 7 -5.72 -17.24 -1.50
C THR A 7 -4.38 -16.52 -1.60
N THR A 8 -3.79 -16.47 -2.80
CA THR A 8 -2.52 -15.79 -3.04
C THR A 8 -2.57 -14.29 -2.74
N VAL A 9 -3.67 -13.62 -3.09
CA VAL A 9 -3.86 -12.20 -2.77
C VAL A 9 -3.98 -12.00 -1.27
N LEU A 10 -4.74 -12.85 -0.56
CA LEU A 10 -4.89 -12.76 0.88
C LEU A 10 -3.56 -13.02 1.62
N ASP A 11 -2.78 -14.02 1.20
CA ASP A 11 -1.45 -14.31 1.76
C ASP A 11 -0.50 -13.12 1.57
N LYS A 12 -0.57 -12.44 0.41
CA LYS A 12 0.21 -11.23 0.17
C LYS A 12 -0.29 -10.05 1.01
N ALA A 13 -1.60 -9.90 1.20
CA ALA A 13 -2.16 -8.83 2.03
C ALA A 13 -1.72 -8.99 3.49
N GLU A 14 -1.71 -10.22 4.00
CA GLU A 14 -1.21 -10.56 5.33
C GLU A 14 0.28 -10.21 5.48
N ARG A 15 1.13 -10.61 4.53
CA ARG A 15 2.55 -10.23 4.54
C ARG A 15 2.76 -8.71 4.51
N VAL A 16 1.93 -7.98 3.74
CA VAL A 16 1.99 -6.51 3.73
C VAL A 16 1.62 -5.95 5.09
N ALA A 17 0.58 -6.48 5.75
CA ALA A 17 0.21 -6.05 7.10
C ALA A 17 1.30 -6.36 8.13
N GLU A 18 1.94 -7.53 8.05
CA GLU A 18 3.03 -7.92 8.97
C GLU A 18 4.27 -7.03 8.86
N HIS A 19 4.68 -6.71 7.63
CA HIS A 19 5.97 -6.03 7.37
C HIS A 19 5.82 -4.52 7.12
N HIS A 20 4.62 -4.07 6.80
CA HIS A 20 4.32 -2.70 6.38
C HIS A 20 3.02 -2.18 7.01
N GLU A 21 2.73 -2.49 8.28
CA GLU A 21 1.50 -2.07 9.01
C GLU A 21 1.16 -0.58 8.84
N GLN A 22 2.18 0.28 8.72
CA GLN A 22 2.02 1.73 8.62
C GLN A 22 1.31 2.17 7.34
N VAL A 23 1.36 1.34 6.29
CA VAL A 23 0.70 1.57 4.99
C VAL A 23 -0.79 1.86 5.16
N ALA A 24 -1.46 1.13 6.05
CA ALA A 24 -2.90 1.22 6.23
C ALA A 24 -3.31 2.09 7.42
N GLN A 25 -2.35 2.63 8.18
CA GLN A 25 -2.62 3.28 9.48
C GLN A 25 -3.44 4.57 9.38
N SER A 26 -3.36 5.27 8.23
CA SER A 26 -4.15 6.47 7.96
C SER A 26 -5.37 6.23 7.06
N SER A 27 -5.61 4.99 6.65
CA SER A 27 -6.76 4.62 5.81
C SER A 27 -7.99 4.39 6.68
N ASP A 28 -9.15 4.89 6.25
CA ASP A 28 -10.43 4.59 6.86
C ASP A 28 -10.85 3.11 6.62
N HIS A 29 -10.27 2.49 5.59
CA HIS A 29 -10.45 1.09 5.22
C HIS A 29 -9.11 0.38 5.09
N PRO A 30 -8.49 -0.07 6.20
CA PRO A 30 -7.15 -0.64 6.18
C PRO A 30 -7.05 -1.92 5.34
N GLU A 31 -8.08 -2.75 5.31
CA GLU A 31 -8.14 -3.97 4.51
C GLU A 31 -8.03 -3.66 3.01
N HIS A 32 -8.63 -2.55 2.56
CA HIS A 32 -8.63 -2.16 1.15
C HIS A 32 -7.24 -1.73 0.69
N GLU A 33 -6.52 -1.02 1.56
CA GLU A 33 -5.13 -0.62 1.33
C GLU A 33 -4.20 -1.85 1.29
N TYR A 34 -4.38 -2.81 2.21
CA TYR A 34 -3.62 -4.06 2.18
C TYR A 34 -3.89 -4.87 0.91
N LEU A 35 -5.16 -4.97 0.49
CA LEU A 35 -5.55 -5.63 -0.76
C LEU A 35 -4.97 -4.92 -1.98
N ARG A 36 -4.97 -3.58 -2.02
CA ARG A 36 -4.33 -2.81 -3.09
C ARG A 36 -2.85 -3.19 -3.25
N TYR A 37 -2.11 -3.18 -2.15
CA TYR A 37 -0.70 -3.53 -2.17
C TYR A 37 -0.45 -5.01 -2.45
N ALA A 38 -1.34 -5.90 -2.02
CA ALA A 38 -1.28 -7.32 -2.37
C ALA A 38 -1.43 -7.54 -3.87
N VAL A 39 -2.43 -6.90 -4.50
CA VAL A 39 -2.63 -6.94 -5.96
C VAL A 39 -1.41 -6.36 -6.67
N LEU A 40 -0.89 -5.21 -6.20
CA LEU A 40 0.32 -4.60 -6.77
C LEU A 40 1.51 -5.57 -6.71
N ARG A 41 1.83 -6.12 -5.53
CA ARG A 41 2.94 -7.06 -5.33
C ARG A 41 2.78 -8.33 -6.16
N LEU A 42 1.55 -8.80 -6.33
CA LEU A 42 1.24 -9.98 -7.14
C LEU A 42 1.52 -9.75 -8.63
N LEU A 43 1.13 -8.59 -9.15
CA LEU A 43 1.30 -8.24 -10.57
C LEU A 43 2.72 -7.77 -10.90
N GLU A 44 3.43 -7.15 -9.95
CA GLU A 44 4.82 -6.71 -10.10
C GLU A 44 5.84 -7.86 -10.10
N GLY A 45 5.46 -9.06 -9.64
CA GLY A 45 6.29 -10.25 -9.82
C GLY A 45 7.54 -10.35 -8.93
N LYS A 46 7.58 -9.70 -7.77
CA LYS A 46 8.70 -9.90 -6.85
C LYS A 46 8.56 -11.28 -6.18
N ALA A 47 9.64 -12.05 -6.24
CA ALA A 47 9.76 -13.44 -5.84
C ALA A 47 9.52 -13.65 -4.35
N ASP A 48 8.26 -13.64 -3.94
CA ASP A 48 7.82 -14.36 -2.76
C ASP A 48 7.34 -15.73 -3.25
N GLU A 49 7.77 -16.79 -2.55
CA GLU A 49 7.28 -18.16 -2.72
C GLU A 49 5.75 -18.16 -2.67
N THR A 50 5.13 -18.04 -3.83
CA THR A 50 3.70 -18.06 -3.99
C THR A 50 3.33 -19.39 -4.60
N SER A 51 2.23 -19.96 -4.12
CA SER A 51 1.73 -21.26 -4.57
C SER A 51 1.18 -21.24 -6.01
N VAL A 52 1.18 -20.07 -6.67
CA VAL A 52 0.82 -19.85 -8.08
C VAL A 52 1.93 -19.09 -8.78
N GLU A 53 2.39 -19.59 -9.93
CA GLU A 53 3.17 -18.77 -10.87
C GLU A 53 2.25 -17.74 -11.53
N VAL A 54 2.39 -16.48 -11.14
CA VAL A 54 1.60 -15.37 -11.67
C VAL A 54 2.43 -14.59 -12.72
N PRO A 55 1.94 -14.46 -13.97
CA PRO A 55 2.63 -13.66 -14.98
C PRO A 55 2.83 -12.21 -14.53
N GLN A 56 4.05 -11.71 -14.72
CA GLN A 56 4.45 -10.39 -14.27
C GLN A 56 4.10 -9.33 -15.31
N ILE A 57 3.80 -8.13 -14.84
CA ILE A 57 3.59 -6.95 -15.69
C ILE A 57 4.55 -5.88 -15.21
N ASP A 58 5.60 -5.62 -16.00
CA ASP A 58 6.51 -4.54 -15.69
C ASP A 58 5.78 -3.19 -15.78
N GLY A 59 6.14 -2.24 -14.92
CA GLY A 59 5.52 -0.93 -14.89
C GLY A 59 4.07 -0.87 -14.38
N VAL A 60 3.47 -1.97 -13.91
CA VAL A 60 2.10 -1.96 -13.34
C VAL A 60 2.00 -1.08 -12.09
N THR A 61 0.87 -0.40 -11.91
CA THR A 61 0.51 0.31 -10.66
C THR A 61 -0.95 0.09 -10.31
N VAL A 62 -1.28 0.11 -9.02
CA VAL A 62 -2.64 -0.11 -8.51
C VAL A 62 -3.02 1.02 -7.56
N GLY A 63 -4.11 1.71 -7.86
CA GLY A 63 -4.76 2.69 -7.01
C GLY A 63 -6.14 2.21 -6.56
N TYR A 64 -6.71 2.89 -5.58
CA TYR A 64 -8.09 2.66 -5.14
C TYR A 64 -8.67 3.95 -4.53
N GLY A 65 -9.97 3.95 -4.30
CA GLY A 65 -10.69 4.93 -3.48
C GLY A 65 -12.19 4.76 -3.62
N GLU A 66 -12.95 5.50 -2.84
CA GLU A 66 -14.42 5.50 -2.91
C GLU A 66 -14.90 5.98 -4.29
N ASP A 67 -15.83 5.24 -4.90
CA ASP A 67 -16.29 5.50 -6.27
C ASP A 67 -16.96 6.87 -6.41
N ASP A 68 -17.85 7.21 -5.46
CA ASP A 68 -18.53 8.50 -5.42
C ASP A 68 -17.54 9.66 -5.23
N ALA A 69 -16.55 9.49 -4.34
CA ALA A 69 -15.54 10.52 -4.09
C ALA A 69 -14.69 10.77 -5.34
N MET A 70 -14.30 9.70 -6.07
CA MET A 70 -13.59 9.84 -7.34
C MET A 70 -14.44 10.55 -8.39
N CYS A 71 -15.71 10.17 -8.54
CA CYS A 71 -16.63 10.82 -9.48
C CYS A 71 -16.73 12.31 -9.17
N ASN A 72 -17.05 12.69 -7.94
CA ASN A 72 -17.16 14.09 -7.51
C ASN A 72 -15.87 14.90 -7.75
N SER A 73 -14.70 14.26 -7.69
CA SER A 73 -13.42 14.92 -7.91
C SER A 73 -13.07 15.12 -9.39
N TRP A 74 -13.62 14.31 -10.30
CA TRP A 74 -13.25 14.28 -11.74
C TRP A 74 -14.40 14.60 -12.69
N ASP A 75 -15.63 14.76 -12.21
CA ASP A 75 -16.84 14.88 -13.03
C ASP A 75 -16.73 16.00 -14.07
N ASP A 76 -16.08 17.11 -13.71
CA ASP A 76 -15.88 18.26 -14.59
C ASP A 76 -14.85 18.01 -15.73
N ASP A 77 -13.98 17.00 -15.60
CA ASP A 77 -12.86 16.73 -16.51
C ASP A 77 -13.06 15.45 -17.36
N VAL A 78 -14.09 14.64 -17.09
CA VAL A 78 -14.17 13.25 -17.56
C VAL A 78 -15.59 12.84 -17.98
N GLU A 79 -15.88 12.84 -19.28
CA GLU A 79 -17.23 12.60 -19.82
C GLU A 79 -17.72 11.14 -19.73
N TRP A 80 -16.87 10.16 -19.44
CA TRP A 80 -17.31 8.75 -19.44
C TRP A 80 -18.14 8.37 -18.20
N TRP A 81 -18.21 9.21 -17.16
CA TRP A 81 -19.06 8.99 -15.99
C TRP A 81 -20.54 8.86 -16.35
N GLU A 82 -21.00 9.52 -17.42
CA GLU A 82 -22.37 9.35 -17.93
C GLU A 82 -22.65 7.90 -18.41
N THR A 83 -21.61 7.19 -18.85
CA THR A 83 -21.69 5.81 -19.34
C THR A 83 -21.48 4.79 -18.21
N VAL A 84 -20.72 5.16 -17.19
CA VAL A 84 -20.39 4.33 -16.03
C VAL A 84 -20.65 5.16 -14.77
N PRO A 85 -21.92 5.33 -14.36
CA PRO A 85 -22.27 6.18 -13.24
C PRO A 85 -21.67 5.62 -11.94
N PRO A 86 -21.33 6.50 -10.98
CA PRO A 86 -20.78 6.07 -9.72
C PRO A 86 -21.76 5.18 -8.96
N GLN A 87 -21.21 4.24 -8.19
CA GLN A 87 -21.95 3.33 -7.33
C GLN A 87 -21.67 3.69 -5.87
N GLU A 88 -22.73 3.97 -5.12
CA GLU A 88 -22.63 4.15 -3.68
C GLU A 88 -22.06 2.89 -3.01
N ALA A 89 -21.34 3.10 -1.91
CA ALA A 89 -20.76 2.02 -1.10
C ALA A 89 -19.89 1.04 -1.92
N CYS A 90 -19.11 1.57 -2.86
CA CYS A 90 -18.16 0.79 -3.64
C CYS A 90 -16.77 1.43 -3.62
N THR A 91 -15.76 0.57 -3.45
CA THR A 91 -14.37 0.90 -3.71
C THR A 91 -14.07 0.69 -5.19
N ARG A 92 -13.54 1.72 -5.84
CA ARG A 92 -13.01 1.65 -7.20
C ARG A 92 -11.52 1.34 -7.17
N PHE A 93 -11.13 0.16 -7.65
CA PHE A 93 -9.75 -0.17 -7.95
C PHE A 93 -9.38 0.28 -9.37
N ARG A 94 -8.17 0.84 -9.50
CA ARG A 94 -7.61 1.33 -10.77
C ARG A 94 -6.29 0.62 -11.02
N VAL A 95 -6.18 -0.11 -12.13
CA VAL A 95 -4.95 -0.79 -12.51
C VAL A 95 -4.39 -0.15 -13.77
N PHE A 96 -3.19 0.38 -13.68
CA PHE A 96 -2.46 0.96 -14.80
C PHE A 96 -1.42 -0.02 -15.29
N TYR A 97 -1.31 -0.16 -16.61
CA TYR A 97 -0.38 -1.09 -17.24
C TYR A 97 0.19 -0.45 -18.52
N PRO A 98 1.37 -0.91 -18.99
CA PRO A 98 2.01 -0.36 -20.19
C PRO A 98 1.09 -0.37 -21.42
N ASP A 99 1.27 0.60 -22.31
CA ASP A 99 0.49 0.74 -23.54
C ASP A 99 0.82 -0.31 -24.62
N GLU A 100 1.96 -1.01 -24.49
CA GLU A 100 2.33 -2.16 -25.33
C GLU A 100 1.31 -3.32 -25.28
N TYR A 101 0.46 -3.35 -24.26
CA TYR A 101 -0.62 -4.32 -24.16
C TYR A 101 -1.88 -3.82 -24.90
N ASP A 102 -2.22 -4.48 -26.01
CA ASP A 102 -3.41 -4.17 -26.83
C ASP A 102 -4.76 -4.43 -26.13
N ALA A 103 -4.76 -5.24 -25.07
CA ALA A 103 -5.92 -5.54 -24.23
C ALA A 103 -5.50 -5.63 -22.76
N VAL A 104 -6.48 -5.69 -21.84
CA VAL A 104 -6.17 -5.91 -20.42
C VAL A 104 -5.43 -7.25 -20.28
N PRO A 105 -4.22 -7.26 -19.71
CA PRO A 105 -3.51 -8.50 -19.39
C PRO A 105 -4.41 -9.47 -18.61
N ARG A 106 -4.45 -10.73 -19.05
CA ARG A 106 -5.33 -11.76 -18.48
C ARG A 106 -5.13 -11.91 -16.96
N VAL A 107 -3.90 -11.80 -16.49
CA VAL A 107 -3.56 -11.91 -15.08
C VAL A 107 -4.24 -10.83 -14.22
N ILE A 108 -4.40 -9.59 -14.74
CA ILE A 108 -5.16 -8.55 -14.04
C ILE A 108 -6.62 -8.97 -13.92
N VAL A 109 -7.21 -9.50 -15.00
CA VAL A 109 -8.59 -9.97 -15.01
C VAL A 109 -8.79 -11.09 -14.00
N ASP A 110 -7.90 -12.08 -13.99
CA ASP A 110 -8.00 -13.25 -13.11
C ASP A 110 -7.84 -12.86 -11.62
N VAL A 111 -6.90 -11.96 -11.29
CA VAL A 111 -6.67 -11.46 -9.92
C VAL A 111 -7.86 -10.63 -9.43
N MET A 112 -8.34 -9.67 -10.22
CA MET A 112 -9.44 -8.80 -9.81
C MET A 112 -10.78 -9.57 -9.73
N ALA A 113 -11.01 -10.51 -10.64
CA ALA A 113 -12.18 -11.40 -10.57
C ALA A 113 -12.13 -12.30 -9.33
N ALA A 114 -10.94 -12.73 -8.89
CA ALA A 114 -10.79 -13.52 -7.67
C ALA A 114 -11.14 -12.75 -6.39
N LEU A 115 -10.91 -11.43 -6.38
CA LEU A 115 -11.38 -10.54 -5.31
C LEU A 115 -12.90 -10.33 -5.32
N GLY A 116 -13.59 -10.74 -6.39
CA GLY A 116 -15.01 -10.45 -6.60
C GLY A 116 -15.24 -9.04 -7.17
N ALA A 117 -14.20 -8.35 -7.61
CA ALA A 117 -14.33 -7.04 -8.23
C ALA A 117 -14.74 -7.17 -9.70
N TRP A 118 -15.74 -6.40 -10.14
CA TRP A 118 -16.19 -6.44 -11.54
C TRP A 118 -15.62 -5.27 -12.33
N ARG A 119 -15.23 -5.54 -13.58
CA ARG A 119 -14.69 -4.51 -14.47
C ARG A 119 -15.79 -3.59 -14.95
N VAL A 120 -15.58 -2.28 -14.82
CA VAL A 120 -16.54 -1.26 -15.25
C VAL A 120 -16.05 -0.39 -16.40
N TRP A 121 -14.73 -0.21 -16.53
CA TRP A 121 -14.18 0.69 -17.54
C TRP A 121 -12.79 0.26 -17.99
N ILE A 122 -12.41 0.63 -19.21
CA ILE A 122 -11.07 0.47 -19.79
C ILE A 122 -10.78 1.62 -20.75
N GLY A 123 -9.56 2.13 -20.74
CA GLY A 123 -9.12 3.14 -21.71
C GLY A 123 -7.67 3.55 -21.54
N SER A 124 -7.33 4.71 -22.10
CA SER A 124 -6.05 5.39 -21.84
C SER A 124 -6.15 6.15 -20.53
N ALA A 125 -5.10 6.13 -19.71
CA ALA A 125 -5.03 6.90 -18.47
C ALA A 125 -5.14 8.42 -18.70
N ALA A 126 -4.76 8.89 -19.89
CA ALA A 126 -4.97 10.28 -20.30
C ALA A 126 -6.46 10.66 -20.35
N ALA A 127 -7.34 9.72 -20.69
CA ALA A 127 -8.79 9.94 -20.74
C ALA A 127 -9.44 10.05 -19.35
N CYS A 128 -8.73 9.69 -18.28
CA CYS A 128 -9.18 9.79 -16.89
C CYS A 128 -8.49 10.93 -16.12
N GLY A 129 -7.77 11.84 -16.81
CA GLY A 129 -7.05 12.92 -16.14
C GLY A 129 -5.87 12.45 -15.26
N SER A 130 -5.39 11.21 -15.42
CA SER A 130 -4.27 10.70 -14.63
C SER A 130 -2.94 11.27 -15.14
N TYR A 131 -2.55 12.44 -14.63
CA TYR A 131 -1.39 13.21 -15.10
C TYR A 131 -0.07 12.43 -15.03
N ASP A 132 0.12 11.60 -14.00
CA ASP A 132 1.35 10.82 -13.78
C ASP A 132 1.46 9.56 -14.66
N HIS A 133 0.40 9.23 -15.40
CA HIS A 133 0.27 7.95 -16.11
C HIS A 133 -0.22 8.08 -17.55
N ARG A 134 -0.22 9.28 -18.15
CA ARG A 134 -0.83 9.54 -19.47
C ARG A 134 -0.42 8.61 -20.60
N GLU A 135 0.82 8.09 -20.57
CA GLU A 135 1.33 7.14 -21.57
C GLU A 135 0.92 5.68 -21.30
N ARG A 136 0.06 5.42 -20.32
CA ARG A 136 -0.37 4.08 -19.92
C ARG A 136 -1.81 3.81 -20.26
N ARG A 137 -2.15 2.53 -20.25
CA ARG A 137 -3.53 2.05 -20.24
C ARG A 137 -4.01 1.87 -18.82
N GLU A 138 -5.32 1.95 -18.66
CA GLU A 138 -5.99 1.90 -17.39
C GLU A 138 -7.27 1.07 -17.48
N VAL A 139 -7.53 0.28 -16.43
CA VAL A 139 -8.76 -0.50 -16.27
C VAL A 139 -9.31 -0.28 -14.85
N HIS A 140 -10.62 -0.09 -14.75
CA HIS A 140 -11.30 0.16 -13.48
C HIS A 140 -12.17 -1.04 -13.09
N TYR A 141 -12.16 -1.34 -11.80
CA TYR A 141 -12.98 -2.36 -11.17
C TYR A 141 -13.73 -1.75 -9.99
N LEU A 142 -14.97 -2.17 -9.78
CA LEU A 142 -15.72 -1.86 -8.57
C LEU A 142 -15.77 -3.06 -7.65
N TRP A 143 -15.68 -2.78 -6.36
CA TRP A 143 -15.71 -3.75 -5.29
C TRP A 143 -16.64 -3.22 -4.17
N PRO A 144 -17.74 -3.92 -3.83
CA PRO A 144 -18.70 -3.41 -2.84
C PRO A 144 -18.07 -3.31 -1.46
N GLU A 145 -18.46 -2.30 -0.69
CA GLU A 145 -18.20 -2.27 0.74
C GLU A 145 -18.88 -3.46 1.45
N GLY A 146 -18.22 -3.99 2.48
CA GLY A 146 -18.72 -5.14 3.22
C GLY A 146 -18.60 -6.46 2.44
N HIS A 147 -17.77 -6.50 1.40
CA HIS A 147 -17.54 -7.71 0.62
C HIS A 147 -16.98 -8.83 1.53
N PRO A 148 -17.40 -10.10 1.39
CA PRO A 148 -16.97 -11.18 2.30
C PRO A 148 -15.45 -11.36 2.43
N VAL A 149 -14.68 -10.96 1.41
CA VAL A 149 -13.22 -10.99 1.42
C VAL A 149 -12.62 -10.02 2.45
N GLU A 150 -13.28 -8.92 2.79
CA GLU A 150 -12.88 -8.03 3.89
C GLU A 150 -12.86 -8.80 5.21
N ALA A 151 -13.95 -9.49 5.53
CA ALA A 151 -14.06 -10.30 6.74
C ALA A 151 -13.06 -11.46 6.75
N LEU A 152 -12.82 -12.09 5.59
CA LEU A 152 -11.80 -13.13 5.48
C LEU A 152 -10.40 -12.60 5.79
N LEU A 153 -10.03 -11.43 5.26
CA LEU A 153 -8.75 -10.81 5.55
C LEU A 153 -8.66 -10.37 7.01
N ALA A 154 -9.68 -9.70 7.54
CA ALA A 154 -9.73 -9.26 8.93
C ALA A 154 -9.55 -10.45 9.91
N ASN A 155 -10.17 -11.59 9.62
CA ASN A 155 -9.98 -12.81 10.42
C ASN A 155 -8.54 -13.33 10.38
N ARG A 156 -7.89 -13.31 9.20
CA ARG A 156 -6.47 -13.73 9.08
C ARG A 156 -5.55 -12.80 9.88
N LEU A 157 -5.78 -11.49 9.80
CA LEU A 157 -4.99 -10.50 10.53
C LEU A 157 -5.16 -10.59 12.05
N GLN A 158 -6.26 -11.15 12.54
CA GLN A 158 -6.53 -11.32 13.98
C GLN A 158 -6.00 -12.64 14.57
N ASP A 159 -5.69 -13.66 13.74
CA ASP A 159 -5.41 -15.03 14.22
C ASP A 159 -4.23 -15.71 13.48
N PRO A 160 -2.97 -15.37 13.82
CA PRO A 160 -1.78 -15.95 13.18
C PRO A 160 -1.52 -17.44 13.53
N GLU A 161 -2.28 -18.05 14.46
CA GLU A 161 -2.09 -19.45 14.90
C GLU A 161 -3.02 -20.48 14.22
N ALA A 162 -3.94 -20.07 13.33
CA ALA A 162 -4.93 -20.97 12.74
C ALA A 162 -4.41 -21.92 11.64
N ALA A 163 -3.10 -21.90 11.33
CA ALA A 163 -2.47 -22.76 10.33
C ALA A 163 -1.74 -24.00 10.94
N VAL A 164 -2.27 -24.61 12.01
CA VAL A 164 -1.71 -25.86 12.57
C VAL A 164 -2.52 -27.08 12.10
N ALA A 165 -1.85 -27.98 11.37
CA ALA A 165 -2.41 -29.22 10.86
C ALA A 165 -2.83 -30.20 11.98
N PRO A 166 -3.78 -31.13 11.71
CA PRO A 166 -4.40 -31.98 12.73
C PRO A 166 -3.54 -33.13 13.23
N ASP A 167 -2.29 -33.28 12.77
CA ASP A 167 -1.45 -34.45 13.01
C ASP A 167 -0.37 -34.28 14.10
N GLY A 168 -0.43 -33.20 14.87
CA GLY A 168 0.05 -33.16 16.25
C GLY A 168 1.53 -33.55 16.48
N GLY A 169 2.43 -32.56 16.47
CA GLY A 169 3.77 -32.73 16.99
C GLY A 169 4.44 -31.41 17.38
N ARG A 170 4.58 -31.13 18.69
CA ARG A 170 5.49 -30.12 19.28
C ARG A 170 6.78 -30.81 19.71
N SER A 171 7.94 -30.26 19.37
CA SER A 171 9.25 -30.53 19.99
C SER A 171 10.22 -29.40 19.62
N GLY A 172 10.99 -28.76 20.51
CA GLY A 172 11.23 -28.93 21.94
C GLY A 172 11.42 -27.56 22.59
N ASP A 173 10.93 -27.33 23.80
CA ASP A 173 11.43 -27.79 25.10
C ASP A 173 12.60 -26.94 25.64
N VAL A 174 12.54 -26.77 26.94
CA VAL A 174 13.12 -25.70 27.77
C VAL A 174 14.60 -25.97 28.06
N ARG A 175 15.38 -24.88 28.11
CA ARG A 175 16.71 -24.66 28.73
C ARG A 175 17.88 -24.54 27.73
N ASP A 176 18.34 -23.31 27.52
CA ASP A 176 19.56 -22.78 28.15
C ASP A 176 19.95 -21.43 27.50
N ARG A 177 20.57 -20.58 28.32
CA ARG A 177 21.19 -19.29 28.04
C ARG A 177 20.26 -18.09 27.84
N MET A 178 20.28 -17.23 28.86
CA MET A 178 20.41 -15.79 28.70
C MET A 178 21.17 -15.48 27.39
N VAL A 179 20.43 -15.11 26.37
CA VAL A 179 20.95 -14.26 25.30
C VAL A 179 20.16 -12.99 25.44
N VAL A 180 20.80 -12.01 26.05
CA VAL A 180 20.48 -10.62 25.84
C VAL A 180 20.46 -10.44 24.33
N THR A 181 19.28 -10.28 23.73
CA THR A 181 19.16 -9.79 22.35
C THR A 181 19.46 -8.30 22.36
N GLU A 182 20.75 -8.00 22.52
CA GLU A 182 21.36 -6.78 22.00
C GLU A 182 21.38 -6.89 20.47
N HIS A 183 20.23 -6.66 19.85
CA HIS A 183 20.15 -6.23 18.46
C HIS A 183 19.24 -5.01 18.39
N SER A 184 19.66 -3.96 19.08
CA SER A 184 19.44 -2.61 18.57
C SER A 184 19.93 -2.61 17.11
N PRO A 185 19.09 -2.31 16.10
CA PRO A 185 19.65 -1.88 14.83
C PRO A 185 20.50 -0.66 15.18
N GLN A 186 21.75 -0.66 14.75
CA GLN A 186 22.75 0.34 15.13
C GLN A 186 22.18 1.76 15.12
N HIS A 187 21.83 2.27 16.31
CA HIS A 187 21.57 3.69 16.58
C HIS A 187 22.89 4.48 16.64
N ASP A 188 24.03 3.82 16.42
CA ASP A 188 25.35 4.33 16.77
C ASP A 188 26.01 5.22 15.70
N ASP A 189 25.29 5.56 14.62
CA ASP A 189 25.76 6.53 13.62
C ASP A 189 24.68 7.52 13.15
N LEU A 190 23.55 7.59 13.86
CA LEU A 190 22.53 8.60 13.58
C LEU A 190 22.92 9.92 14.26
N GLU A 191 22.94 11.01 13.49
CA GLU A 191 23.07 12.36 14.05
C GLU A 191 22.04 12.53 15.20
N PRO A 192 22.40 13.14 16.35
CA PRO A 192 21.52 13.25 17.51
C PRO A 192 20.10 13.78 17.24
N ARG A 193 19.92 14.58 16.17
CA ARG A 193 18.62 15.07 15.72
C ARG A 193 17.76 14.00 15.04
N THR A 194 18.37 13.07 14.29
CA THR A 194 17.67 11.92 13.69
C THR A 194 17.28 10.91 14.76
N SER A 195 18.18 10.61 15.70
CA SER A 195 17.89 9.68 16.80
C SER A 195 16.65 10.10 17.60
N ARG A 196 16.54 11.39 17.98
CA ARG A 196 15.34 11.91 18.65
C ARG A 196 14.06 11.86 17.81
N ALA A 197 14.18 11.99 16.49
CA ALA A 197 13.03 11.91 15.60
C ALA A 197 12.50 10.48 15.46
N VAL A 198 13.37 9.48 15.62
CA VAL A 198 13.02 8.05 15.60
C VAL A 198 12.40 7.60 16.93
N ASP A 199 12.89 8.13 18.05
CA ASP A 199 12.41 7.76 19.40
C ASP A 199 11.02 8.32 19.73
N GLU A 200 10.59 9.41 19.08
CA GLU A 200 9.26 9.98 19.29
C GLU A 200 8.20 9.19 18.52
N SER A 201 7.10 8.83 19.20
CA SER A 201 5.98 8.14 18.54
C SER A 201 5.37 9.03 17.44
N MET A 202 5.57 8.60 16.18
CA MET A 202 5.00 9.21 14.99
C MET A 202 4.58 8.12 14.01
N ALA A 203 3.38 8.28 13.46
CA ALA A 203 2.89 7.48 12.34
C ALA A 203 3.20 8.21 11.03
N VAL A 204 3.64 7.46 10.02
CA VAL A 204 3.96 7.96 8.68
C VAL A 204 3.17 7.17 7.65
N SER A 205 2.55 7.85 6.70
CA SER A 205 1.87 7.21 5.57
C SER A 205 2.11 8.00 4.29
N LEU A 206 2.09 7.31 3.14
CA LEU A 206 2.18 7.97 1.84
C LEU A 206 0.81 8.59 1.50
N LEU A 207 0.75 9.91 1.33
CA LEU A 207 -0.46 10.61 0.90
C LEU A 207 -0.64 10.55 -0.62
N GLU A 208 0.44 10.85 -1.33
CA GLU A 208 0.40 10.98 -2.79
C GLU A 208 1.69 10.41 -3.38
N LYS A 209 1.53 9.70 -4.49
CA LYS A 209 2.66 9.31 -5.33
C LYS A 209 3.42 10.57 -5.76
N GLY A 210 4.75 10.47 -5.87
CA GLY A 210 5.61 11.64 -6.01
C GLY A 210 6.21 12.12 -4.70
N GLY A 211 6.04 11.33 -3.62
CA GLY A 211 6.81 11.50 -2.38
C GLY A 211 6.19 12.45 -1.37
N ARG A 212 4.86 12.63 -1.37
CA ARG A 212 4.17 13.34 -0.30
C ARG A 212 3.67 12.37 0.76
N TYR A 213 4.02 12.64 2.01
CA TYR A 213 3.73 11.80 3.16
C TYR A 213 2.98 12.58 4.23
N GLU A 214 2.05 11.93 4.92
CA GLU A 214 1.47 12.42 6.15
C GLU A 214 2.31 11.93 7.33
N VAL A 215 2.54 12.81 8.29
CA VAL A 215 3.13 12.47 9.59
C VAL A 215 2.15 12.86 10.68
N ARG A 216 1.60 11.87 11.39
CA ARG A 216 0.82 12.10 12.62
C ARG A 216 1.73 11.99 13.83
N SER A 217 1.87 13.10 14.54
CA SER A 217 2.64 13.16 15.78
C SER A 217 1.88 12.53 16.94
N ALA A 218 2.58 12.13 18.01
CA ALA A 218 1.98 11.69 19.28
C ALA A 218 0.95 12.68 19.87
N SER A 219 1.09 13.97 19.55
CA SER A 219 0.16 15.02 20.00
C SER A 219 -1.14 15.10 19.18
N GLY A 220 -1.33 14.22 18.19
CA GLY A 220 -2.49 14.22 17.29
C GLY A 220 -2.42 15.27 16.16
N ASN A 221 -1.37 16.09 16.12
CA ASN A 221 -1.14 16.99 14.98
C ASN A 221 -0.66 16.20 13.77
N TRP A 222 -1.17 16.56 12.59
CA TRP A 222 -0.78 16.02 11.30
C TRP A 222 0.02 17.05 10.51
N TYR A 223 0.99 16.58 9.72
CA TYR A 223 1.83 17.40 8.86
C TYR A 223 2.09 16.70 7.54
N GLU A 224 2.14 17.46 6.46
CA GLU A 224 2.56 16.97 5.14
C GLU A 224 4.06 17.17 4.99
N VAL A 225 4.71 16.17 4.42
CA VAL A 225 6.14 16.14 4.12
C VAL A 225 6.30 15.76 2.66
N ASP A 226 6.96 16.62 1.90
CA ASP A 226 7.36 16.33 0.53
C ASP A 226 8.86 16.05 0.53
N VAL A 227 9.24 14.79 0.28
CA VAL A 227 10.66 14.38 0.29
C VAL A 227 11.39 14.77 -0.99
N ILE A 228 10.67 15.11 -2.07
CA ILE A 228 11.26 15.52 -3.35
C ILE A 228 11.58 17.01 -3.34
N SER A 229 10.63 17.84 -2.90
CA SER A 229 10.87 19.28 -2.70
C SER A 229 11.56 19.59 -1.36
N GLU A 230 11.85 18.55 -0.57
CA GLU A 230 12.41 18.60 0.77
C GLU A 230 11.66 19.60 1.69
N SER A 231 10.32 19.55 1.72
CA SER A 231 9.50 20.52 2.44
C SER A 231 8.56 19.87 3.47
N CYS A 232 8.11 20.66 4.47
CA CYS A 232 7.16 20.19 5.48
C CYS A 232 6.19 21.29 5.94
N THR A 233 4.93 20.96 6.22
CA THR A 233 3.94 21.95 6.70
C THR A 233 4.06 22.28 8.20
N CYS A 234 5.00 21.63 8.91
CA CYS A 234 5.13 21.83 10.35
C CYS A 234 5.58 23.25 10.73
N PRO A 235 5.21 23.73 11.94
CA PRO A 235 5.57 25.07 12.37
C PRO A 235 7.08 25.32 12.43
N ASP A 236 7.88 24.28 12.72
CA ASP A 236 9.34 24.39 12.78
C ASP A 236 9.92 24.65 11.39
N TRP A 237 9.45 23.92 10.37
CA TRP A 237 9.82 24.13 8.98
C TRP A 237 9.40 25.52 8.49
N ARG A 238 8.12 25.87 8.60
CA ARG A 238 7.59 27.15 8.11
C ARG A 238 8.26 28.37 8.73
N LYS A 239 8.72 28.28 9.98
CA LYS A 239 9.31 29.42 10.71
C LYS A 239 10.82 29.48 10.62
N ARG A 240 11.49 28.35 10.47
CA ARG A 240 12.95 28.27 10.63
C ARG A 240 13.68 27.75 9.40
N THR A 241 12.99 27.13 8.45
CA THR A 241 13.56 26.42 7.28
C THR A 241 14.89 25.75 7.65
N PRO A 242 14.87 24.88 8.67
CA PRO A 242 16.09 24.46 9.35
C PRO A 242 17.03 23.74 8.38
N GLU A 243 18.30 24.16 8.38
CA GLU A 243 19.36 23.49 7.64
C GLU A 243 19.44 22.02 8.09
N GLY A 244 19.30 21.09 7.15
CA GLY A 244 19.27 19.65 7.43
C GLY A 244 17.92 19.08 7.87
N GLY A 245 16.79 19.75 7.56
CA GLY A 245 15.46 19.14 7.71
C GLY A 245 14.80 19.36 9.08
N CYS A 246 13.47 19.37 9.10
CA CYS A 246 12.72 19.22 10.36
C CYS A 246 12.68 17.75 10.80
N LYS A 247 12.23 17.49 12.04
CA LYS A 247 12.11 16.11 12.57
C LYS A 247 11.21 15.21 11.71
N HIS A 248 10.16 15.75 11.11
CA HIS A 248 9.22 14.98 10.28
C HIS A 248 9.87 14.50 8.98
N LEU A 249 10.65 15.37 8.32
CA LEU A 249 11.38 15.01 7.09
C LEU A 249 12.40 13.89 7.35
N ARG A 250 13.11 13.96 8.48
CA ARG A 250 14.03 12.90 8.92
C ARG A 250 13.32 11.58 9.25
N ARG A 251 12.16 11.67 9.92
CA ARG A 251 11.33 10.50 10.24
C ARG A 251 10.86 9.81 8.97
N VAL A 252 10.32 10.55 8.00
CA VAL A 252 9.87 10.01 6.71
C VAL A 252 11.03 9.35 5.95
N ASP A 253 12.17 10.03 5.82
CA ASP A 253 13.37 9.46 5.19
C ASP A 253 13.81 8.14 5.85
N GLN A 254 13.77 8.06 7.18
CA GLN A 254 14.10 6.84 7.92
C GLN A 254 13.09 5.71 7.67
N GLU A 255 11.77 5.99 7.71
CA GLU A 255 10.75 4.97 7.46
C GLU A 255 10.82 4.43 6.02
N ILE A 256 11.12 5.29 5.04
CA ILE A 256 11.36 4.88 3.65
C ILE A 256 12.62 3.99 3.57
N LYS A 257 13.73 4.39 4.19
CA LYS A 257 15.00 3.62 4.19
C LYS A 257 14.86 2.26 4.87
N GLN A 258 14.07 2.19 5.94
CA GLN A 258 13.75 0.95 6.65
C GLN A 258 12.65 0.14 5.93
N GLY A 259 12.03 0.71 4.91
CA GLY A 259 11.03 0.05 4.10
C GLY A 259 9.68 -0.14 4.78
N ARG A 260 9.38 0.61 5.84
CA ARG A 260 8.11 0.49 6.57
C ARG A 260 6.94 1.18 5.87
N VAL A 261 7.25 2.19 5.07
CA VAL A 261 6.30 2.92 4.23
C VAL A 261 6.63 2.75 2.74
N PRO A 262 5.65 2.98 1.85
CA PRO A 262 5.90 2.97 0.42
C PRO A 262 6.95 4.01 0.02
N ARG A 263 7.75 3.69 -0.99
CA ARG A 263 8.71 4.62 -1.59
C ARG A 263 7.97 5.74 -2.34
N PRO A 264 8.66 6.83 -2.72
CA PRO A 264 8.03 7.94 -3.46
C PRO A 264 7.39 7.54 -4.80
N ASP A 265 7.82 6.43 -5.41
CA ASP A 265 7.22 5.85 -6.61
C ASP A 265 5.89 5.10 -6.34
N GLY A 266 5.47 5.02 -5.08
CA GLY A 266 4.27 4.33 -4.61
C GLY A 266 4.48 2.83 -4.31
N ARG A 267 5.67 2.28 -4.51
CA ARG A 267 5.95 0.84 -4.38
C ARG A 267 6.50 0.47 -3.01
N LEU A 268 6.17 -0.75 -2.57
CA LEU A 268 6.80 -1.35 -1.40
C LEU A 268 8.22 -1.84 -1.73
N PRO A 269 9.14 -1.84 -0.74
CA PRO A 269 10.46 -2.42 -0.90
C PRO A 269 10.40 -3.89 -1.30
N SER A 270 11.45 -4.37 -1.97
CA SER A 270 11.51 -5.73 -2.49
C SER A 270 11.89 -6.79 -1.45
N ASN A 271 12.45 -6.37 -0.31
CA ASN A 271 13.16 -7.23 0.64
C ASN A 271 12.38 -7.42 1.96
N SER A 272 11.05 -7.43 1.89
CA SER A 272 10.15 -7.51 3.03
C SER A 272 9.05 -8.50 2.73
#